data_AF-A0AA38ZVN6-F1
#
_entry.id   AF-A0AA38ZVN6-F1
#
_cell.length_a   1.000
_cell.length_b   1.000
_cell.length_c   1.000
_cell.angle_alpha   90.00
_cell.angle_beta   90.00
_cell.angle_gamma   90.00
#
_symmetry.space_group_name_H-M   'P 1'
#
loop_
_entity.id
_entity.type
_entity.pdbx_description
1 polymer ?
#
loop_
_entity_poly.entity_id
_entity_poly.type
_entity_poly.pdbx_seq_one_letter_code
_entity_poly.pdbx_strand_id
1 'polypeptide(L)'
;MFTDPKPWLTPGAALQMQWEVKWFEYVKKSMRPNFFPALNNDKESPQQIFTDKHKDLVKNGGKWLNDTATACSVVSTLIATVAFATSTTLPGGNKDTGIPALEGKPAFHLFAISSLVALCSSITSTIMFLAILTSRNQEKNFAKYLPGKLLAGLTTLFVSILAVLVSFCSAHFFVLQKELRMYALPIYVATCLPVTLFAIAQLPLYVDLIWVTFSKVPQPPLEDNA
;
A
#
# COMPACT_ATOMS: atom_id res chain seq x y z
N MET A 1 -0.49 -19.30 -31.92
CA MET A 1 -0.96 -18.48 -30.79
C MET A 1 0.24 -18.31 -29.87
N PHE A 2 1.07 -17.31 -30.14
CA PHE A 2 2.29 -17.07 -29.38
C PHE A 2 1.90 -16.41 -28.06
N THR A 3 1.99 -17.15 -26.97
CA THR A 3 1.97 -16.56 -25.62
C THR A 3 3.29 -15.83 -25.46
N ASP A 4 3.28 -14.50 -25.55
CA ASP A 4 4.43 -13.69 -25.21
C ASP A 4 4.88 -14.05 -23.78
N PRO A 5 6.15 -14.43 -23.57
CA PRO A 5 6.65 -14.70 -22.23
C PRO A 5 6.58 -13.39 -21.45
N LYS A 6 5.75 -13.32 -20.41
CA LYS A 6 5.73 -12.18 -19.48
C LYS A 6 7.10 -12.14 -18.79
N PRO A 7 8.01 -11.22 -19.14
CA PRO A 7 9.39 -11.36 -18.68
C PRO A 7 9.57 -10.82 -17.25
N TRP A 8 8.52 -10.21 -16.68
CA TRP A 8 8.53 -9.58 -15.36
C TRP A 8 7.27 -9.95 -14.59
N LEU A 9 7.42 -10.74 -13.51
CA LEU A 9 6.40 -10.90 -12.47
C LEU A 9 6.33 -9.61 -11.63
N THR A 10 5.75 -8.54 -12.18
CA THR A 10 5.32 -7.40 -11.36
C THR A 10 3.83 -7.56 -11.01
N PRO A 11 3.43 -7.46 -9.72
CA PRO A 11 2.05 -7.65 -9.32
C PRO A 11 1.19 -6.43 -9.69
N GLY A 12 0.74 -6.39 -10.94
CA GLY A 12 -0.25 -5.40 -11.40
C GLY A 12 0.23 -4.58 -12.59
N ALA A 13 -0.69 -4.29 -13.49
CA ALA A 13 -0.44 -3.56 -14.74
C ALA A 13 0.15 -2.15 -14.52
N ALA A 14 -0.14 -1.51 -13.38
CA ALA A 14 0.44 -0.20 -13.05
C ALA A 14 1.94 -0.27 -12.73
N LEU A 15 2.36 -1.30 -11.99
CA LEU A 15 3.77 -1.55 -11.67
C LEU A 15 4.56 -1.95 -12.91
N GLN A 16 3.96 -2.78 -13.77
CA GLN A 16 4.54 -3.10 -15.06
C GLN A 16 4.73 -1.82 -15.90
N MET A 17 3.72 -0.96 -16.00
CA MET A 17 3.84 0.31 -16.75
C MET A 17 4.95 1.21 -16.20
N GLN A 18 5.11 1.31 -14.88
CA GLN A 18 6.23 2.05 -14.29
C GLN A 18 7.59 1.49 -14.71
N TRP A 19 7.71 0.17 -14.75
CA TRP A 19 8.93 -0.49 -15.17
C TRP A 19 9.26 -0.21 -16.63
N GLU A 20 8.28 -0.36 -17.53
CA GLU A 20 8.43 -0.05 -18.96
C GLU A 20 8.88 1.41 -19.17
N VAL A 21 8.34 2.36 -18.39
CA VAL A 21 8.77 3.77 -18.43
C VAL A 21 10.20 3.95 -17.94
N LYS A 22 10.59 3.29 -16.84
CA LYS A 22 11.98 3.34 -16.34
C LYS A 22 12.95 2.74 -17.36
N TRP A 23 12.57 1.65 -18.01
CA TRP A 23 13.35 0.99 -19.04
C TRP A 23 13.50 1.89 -20.28
N PHE A 24 12.41 2.47 -20.76
CA PHE A 24 12.42 3.41 -21.90
C PHE A 24 13.34 4.61 -21.64
N GLU A 25 13.28 5.21 -20.45
CA GLU A 25 14.17 6.30 -20.06
C GLU A 25 15.64 5.86 -19.94
N TYR A 26 15.90 4.64 -19.46
CA TYR A 26 17.24 4.08 -19.38
C TYR A 26 17.84 3.88 -20.79
N VAL A 27 17.09 3.25 -21.70
CA VAL A 27 17.51 3.04 -23.09
C VAL A 27 17.74 4.38 -23.78
N LYS A 28 16.82 5.34 -23.62
CA LYS A 28 16.95 6.71 -24.16
C LYS A 28 18.26 7.39 -23.75
N LYS A 29 18.63 7.29 -22.48
CA LYS A 29 19.86 7.91 -21.94
C LYS A 29 21.14 7.18 -22.33
N SER A 30 21.04 5.88 -22.63
CA SER A 30 22.19 5.05 -23.02
C SER A 30 22.54 5.20 -24.51
N MET A 31 21.63 5.72 -25.32
CA MET A 31 21.83 5.94 -26.75
C MET A 31 22.56 7.25 -27.06
N ARG A 32 23.24 7.30 -28.22
CA ARG A 32 23.84 8.54 -28.74
C ARG A 32 22.76 9.61 -28.97
N PRO A 33 23.05 10.91 -28.73
CA PRO A 33 22.06 11.99 -28.78
C PRO A 33 21.22 12.06 -30.06
N ASN A 34 21.79 11.68 -31.21
CA ASN A 34 21.13 11.78 -32.52
C ASN A 34 20.35 10.52 -32.93
N PHE A 35 20.33 9.48 -32.10
CA PHE A 35 19.66 8.22 -32.44
C PHE A 35 18.18 8.21 -32.03
N PHE A 36 17.83 8.89 -30.93
CA PHE A 36 16.47 8.95 -30.41
C PHE A 36 15.46 9.75 -31.26
N PRO A 37 15.87 10.83 -31.96
CA PRO A 37 14.97 11.58 -32.85
C PRO A 37 14.69 10.87 -34.18
N ALA A 38 15.38 9.76 -34.49
CA ALA A 38 15.18 9.04 -35.73
C ALA A 38 13.78 8.42 -35.79
N LEU A 39 13.11 8.60 -36.93
CA LEU A 39 11.79 8.02 -37.18
C LEU A 39 11.94 6.66 -37.87
N ASN A 40 10.99 5.77 -37.63
CA ASN A 40 10.89 4.53 -38.42
C ASN A 40 10.42 4.83 -39.87
N ASN A 41 10.31 3.78 -40.69
CA ASN A 41 9.81 3.88 -42.07
C ASN A 41 8.37 4.44 -42.15
N ASP A 42 7.60 4.28 -41.08
CA ASP A 42 6.22 4.76 -40.93
C ASP A 42 6.15 6.20 -40.37
N LYS A 43 7.29 6.89 -40.23
CA LYS A 43 7.44 8.27 -39.69
C LYS A 43 7.04 8.41 -38.21
N GLU A 44 7.14 7.34 -37.44
CA GLU A 44 6.86 7.33 -36.01
C GLU A 44 8.13 7.48 -35.18
N SER A 45 8.03 8.26 -34.11
CA SER A 45 9.10 8.38 -33.10
C SER A 45 9.07 7.23 -32.10
N PRO A 46 10.19 6.90 -31.45
CA PRO A 46 10.24 5.89 -30.38
C PRO A 46 9.21 6.15 -29.26
N GLN A 47 8.92 7.41 -28.96
CA GLN A 47 7.93 7.79 -27.96
C GLN A 47 6.48 7.54 -28.40
N GLN A 48 6.17 7.72 -29.69
CA GLN A 48 4.86 7.37 -30.24
C GLN A 48 4.66 5.86 -30.23
N ILE A 49 5.65 5.09 -30.68
CA ILE A 49 5.60 3.62 -30.68
C ILE A 49 5.41 3.11 -29.24
N PHE A 50 6.19 3.63 -28.28
CA PHE A 50 6.04 3.26 -26.88
C PHE A 50 4.64 3.57 -26.36
N THR A 51 4.12 4.77 -26.63
CA THR A 51 2.78 5.16 -26.18
C THR A 51 1.70 4.26 -26.77
N ASP A 52 1.76 3.98 -28.07
CA ASP A 52 0.75 3.19 -28.77
C ASP A 52 0.75 1.73 -28.30
N LYS A 53 1.94 1.12 -28.20
CA LYS A 53 2.11 -0.27 -27.73
C LYS A 53 1.68 -0.48 -26.28
N HIS A 54 1.70 0.56 -25.44
CA HIS A 54 1.38 0.46 -24.02
C HIS A 54 0.00 1.05 -23.64
N LYS A 55 -0.85 1.43 -24.61
CA LYS A 55 -2.20 1.96 -24.35
C LYS A 55 -3.05 1.06 -23.45
N ASP A 56 -3.11 -0.23 -23.76
CA ASP A 56 -3.87 -1.19 -22.95
C ASP A 56 -3.27 -1.39 -21.57
N LEU A 57 -1.94 -1.34 -21.46
CA LEU A 57 -1.26 -1.45 -20.17
C LEU A 57 -1.55 -0.25 -19.27
N VAL A 58 -1.58 0.97 -19.82
CA VAL A 58 -1.99 2.19 -19.10
C VAL A 58 -3.43 2.08 -18.63
N LYS A 59 -4.35 1.64 -19.49
CA LYS A 59 -5.76 1.45 -19.15
C LYS A 59 -5.94 0.43 -18.03
N ASN A 60 -5.30 -0.72 -18.15
CA ASN A 60 -5.33 -1.78 -17.15
C ASN A 60 -4.67 -1.35 -15.84
N GLY A 61 -3.57 -0.60 -15.91
CA GLY A 61 -2.89 -0.05 -14.74
C GLY A 61 -3.74 0.99 -14.01
N GLY A 62 -4.41 1.89 -14.74
CA GLY A 62 -5.35 2.84 -14.17
C GLY A 62 -6.53 2.16 -13.47
N LYS A 63 -7.11 1.12 -14.09
CA LYS A 63 -8.16 0.31 -13.47
C LYS A 63 -7.67 -0.38 -12.20
N TRP A 64 -6.56 -1.11 -12.28
CA TRP A 64 -5.96 -1.82 -11.14
C TRP A 64 -5.69 -0.88 -9.96
N LEU A 65 -5.17 0.30 -10.24
CA LEU A 65 -4.90 1.30 -9.22
C LEU A 65 -6.20 1.82 -8.58
N ASN A 66 -7.22 2.12 -9.39
CA ASN A 66 -8.51 2.59 -8.89
C ASN A 66 -9.18 1.54 -7.99
N ASP A 67 -9.16 0.27 -8.41
CA ASP A 67 -9.72 -0.85 -7.66
C ASP A 67 -8.96 -1.04 -6.33
N THR A 68 -7.62 -1.00 -6.38
CA THR A 68 -6.77 -1.12 -5.19
C THR A 68 -6.97 0.05 -4.23
N ALA A 69 -6.98 1.30 -4.71
CA ALA A 69 -7.18 2.48 -3.89
C ALA A 69 -8.58 2.51 -3.28
N THR A 70 -9.61 2.05 -4.00
CA THR A 70 -10.97 1.92 -3.46
C THR A 70 -11.01 0.91 -2.32
N ALA A 71 -10.48 -0.30 -2.54
CA ALA A 71 -10.44 -1.34 -1.52
C ALA A 71 -9.66 -0.90 -0.26
N CYS A 72 -8.48 -0.32 -0.45
CA CYS A 72 -7.65 0.14 0.67
C CYS A 72 -8.26 1.36 1.38
N SER A 73 -8.96 2.25 0.66
CA SER A 73 -9.70 3.36 1.26
C SER A 73 -10.77 2.85 2.22
N VAL A 74 -11.55 1.84 1.82
CA VAL A 74 -12.55 1.21 2.70
C VAL A 74 -11.90 0.63 3.95
N VAL A 75 -10.81 -0.15 3.79
CA VAL A 75 -10.09 -0.74 4.93
C VAL A 75 -9.51 0.34 5.86
N SER A 76 -8.87 1.36 5.32
CA SER A 76 -8.31 2.48 6.10
C SER A 76 -9.39 3.27 6.85
N THR A 77 -10.56 3.47 6.24
CA THR A 77 -11.68 4.17 6.88
C THR A 77 -12.28 3.34 8.00
N LEU A 78 -12.40 2.02 7.81
CA LEU A 78 -12.85 1.10 8.85
C LEU A 78 -11.88 1.10 10.03
N ILE A 79 -10.57 1.04 9.78
CA ILE A 79 -9.56 1.11 10.83
C ILE A 79 -9.61 2.46 11.56
N ALA A 80 -9.77 3.58 10.84
CA ALA A 80 -9.89 4.90 11.46
C ALA A 80 -11.11 4.96 12.40
N THR A 81 -12.23 4.38 11.98
CA THR A 81 -13.46 4.32 12.78
C THR A 81 -13.27 3.50 14.05
N VAL A 82 -12.67 2.31 13.95
CA VAL A 82 -12.35 1.46 15.10
C VAL A 82 -11.35 2.17 16.03
N ALA A 83 -10.27 2.73 15.48
CA ALA A 83 -9.26 3.45 16.24
C ALA A 83 -9.86 4.67 16.98
N PHE A 84 -10.73 5.43 16.32
CA PHE A 84 -11.44 6.56 16.94
C PHE A 84 -12.33 6.09 18.10
N ALA A 85 -13.13 5.05 17.89
CA ALA A 85 -13.95 4.47 18.95
C ALA A 85 -13.08 3.99 20.13
N THR A 86 -11.97 3.29 19.88
CA THR A 86 -11.05 2.85 20.95
C THR A 86 -10.34 4.00 21.66
N SER A 87 -10.02 5.09 20.96
CA SER A 87 -9.37 6.27 21.57
C SER A 87 -10.29 7.02 22.53
N THR A 88 -11.59 6.94 22.29
CA THR A 88 -12.64 7.58 23.11
C THR A 88 -13.21 6.66 24.18
N THR A 89 -13.05 5.35 24.03
CA THR A 89 -13.48 4.34 25.01
C THR A 89 -12.28 3.73 25.74
N LEU A 90 -11.86 4.39 26.82
CA LEU A 90 -10.69 3.95 27.59
C LEU A 90 -10.96 2.63 28.32
N PRO A 91 -10.02 1.66 28.25
CA PRO A 91 -10.10 0.43 29.03
C PRO A 91 -10.22 0.77 30.51
N GLY A 92 -11.21 0.21 31.19
CA GLY A 92 -11.48 0.47 32.62
C GLY A 92 -12.26 1.76 32.93
N GLY A 93 -12.58 2.57 31.93
CA GLY A 93 -13.39 3.79 32.10
C GLY A 93 -12.65 4.94 32.79
N ASN A 94 -13.41 5.98 33.14
CA ASN A 94 -12.91 7.14 33.89
C ASN A 94 -13.35 7.04 35.36
N LYS A 95 -12.50 7.57 36.25
CA LYS A 95 -12.89 7.89 37.62
C LYS A 95 -13.85 9.08 37.63
N ASP A 96 -14.52 9.31 38.75
CA ASP A 96 -15.41 10.47 38.94
C ASP A 96 -14.69 11.82 38.75
N THR A 97 -13.36 11.83 38.83
CA THR A 97 -12.48 12.97 38.57
C THR A 97 -12.21 13.23 37.08
N GLY A 98 -12.72 12.39 36.17
CA GLY A 98 -12.44 12.43 34.73
C GLY A 98 -11.10 11.81 34.31
N ILE A 99 -10.32 11.33 35.28
CA ILE A 99 -9.02 10.71 35.07
C ILE A 99 -9.20 9.24 34.68
N PRO A 100 -8.43 8.70 33.71
CA PRO A 100 -8.51 7.29 33.35
C PRO A 100 -8.30 6.37 34.56
N ALA A 101 -9.17 5.37 34.73
CA ALA A 101 -9.11 4.44 35.87
C ALA A 101 -7.80 3.63 35.93
N LEU A 102 -7.18 3.40 34.76
CA LEU A 102 -5.95 2.64 34.59
C LEU A 102 -4.70 3.52 34.39
N GLU A 103 -4.80 4.82 34.69
CA GLU A 103 -3.66 5.74 34.65
C GLU A 103 -2.47 5.21 35.48
N GLY A 104 -1.25 5.35 34.94
CA GLY A 104 -0.01 4.89 35.58
C GLY A 104 0.38 3.45 35.26
N LYS A 105 -0.46 2.66 34.58
CA LYS A 105 -0.08 1.33 34.11
C LYS A 105 0.63 1.42 32.75
N PRO A 106 1.77 0.72 32.55
CA PRO A 106 2.51 0.79 31.29
C PRO A 106 1.69 0.31 30.09
N ALA A 107 0.85 -0.72 30.28
CA ALA A 107 -0.09 -1.19 29.26
C ALA A 107 -1.17 -0.16 28.89
N PHE A 108 -1.53 0.76 29.79
CA PHE A 108 -2.48 1.82 29.47
C PHE A 108 -1.84 2.89 28.58
N HIS A 109 -0.60 3.30 28.89
CA HIS A 109 0.16 4.23 28.04
C HIS A 109 0.43 3.64 26.65
N LEU A 110 0.83 2.37 26.59
CA LEU A 110 1.05 1.67 25.32
C LEU A 110 -0.24 1.59 24.49
N PHE A 111 -1.38 1.29 25.13
CA PHE A 111 -2.69 1.34 24.49
C PHE A 111 -3.01 2.74 23.93
N ALA A 112 -2.90 3.79 24.75
CA ALA A 112 -3.28 5.14 24.33
C ALA A 112 -2.41 5.65 23.15
N ILE A 113 -1.10 5.45 23.22
CA ILE A 113 -0.17 5.88 22.17
C ILE A 113 -0.42 5.10 20.87
N SER A 114 -0.55 3.77 20.96
CA SER A 114 -0.79 2.95 19.77
C SER A 114 -2.15 3.23 19.12
N SER A 115 -3.22 3.43 19.91
CA SER A 115 -4.53 3.85 19.38
C SER A 115 -4.47 5.20 18.64
N LEU A 116 -3.71 6.16 19.15
CA LEU A 116 -3.53 7.45 18.48
C LEU A 116 -2.73 7.32 17.18
N VAL A 117 -1.63 6.56 17.21
CA VAL A 117 -0.82 6.27 16.01
C VAL A 117 -1.64 5.55 14.95
N ALA A 118 -2.48 4.59 15.36
CA ALA A 118 -3.41 3.91 14.47
C ALA A 118 -4.35 4.91 13.81
N LEU A 119 -5.04 5.75 14.59
CA LEU A 119 -5.99 6.73 14.09
C LEU A 119 -5.34 7.70 13.08
N CYS A 120 -4.24 8.34 13.46
CA CYS A 120 -3.54 9.31 12.61
C CYS A 120 -3.03 8.67 11.32
N SER A 121 -2.43 7.49 11.41
CA SER A 121 -1.89 6.77 10.25
C SER A 121 -3.02 6.32 9.31
N SER A 122 -4.15 5.87 9.87
CA SER A 122 -5.32 5.46 9.09
C SER A 122 -5.95 6.62 8.33
N ILE A 123 -6.15 7.77 8.99
CA ILE A 123 -6.68 8.98 8.34
C ILE A 123 -5.75 9.43 7.20
N THR A 124 -4.44 9.43 7.45
CA THR A 124 -3.44 9.77 6.43
C THR A 124 -3.53 8.83 5.22
N SER A 125 -3.66 7.53 5.48
CA SER A 125 -3.85 6.50 4.46
C SER A 125 -5.12 6.73 3.63
N THR A 126 -6.25 7.00 4.29
CA THR A 126 -7.53 7.34 3.64
C THR A 126 -7.39 8.56 2.73
N ILE A 127 -6.74 9.63 3.20
CA ILE A 127 -6.50 10.85 2.40
C ILE A 127 -5.64 10.53 1.18
N MET A 128 -4.59 9.71 1.32
CA MET A 128 -3.73 9.32 0.20
C MET A 128 -4.49 8.48 -0.85
N PHE A 129 -5.30 7.51 -0.43
CA PHE A 129 -6.12 6.73 -1.37
C PHE A 129 -7.22 7.57 -2.02
N LEU A 130 -7.86 8.46 -1.27
CA LEU A 130 -8.80 9.41 -1.85
C LEU A 130 -8.10 10.31 -2.88
N ALA A 131 -6.90 10.82 -2.58
CA ALA A 131 -6.12 11.62 -3.51
C ALA A 131 -5.75 10.86 -4.80
N ILE A 132 -5.64 9.53 -4.75
CA ILE A 132 -5.47 8.68 -5.93
C ILE A 132 -6.77 8.63 -6.74
N LEU A 133 -7.90 8.35 -6.09
CA LEU A 133 -9.22 8.25 -6.74
C LEU A 133 -9.67 9.58 -7.38
N THR A 134 -9.42 10.70 -6.72
CA THR A 134 -9.79 12.05 -7.22
C THR A 134 -8.84 12.54 -8.33
N SER A 135 -7.70 11.88 -8.55
CA SER A 135 -6.68 12.37 -9.48
C SER A 135 -6.95 12.16 -10.97
N ARG A 136 -8.12 11.63 -11.34
CA ARG A 136 -8.42 11.10 -12.67
C ARG A 136 -8.32 12.09 -13.87
N ASN A 137 -8.05 13.38 -13.66
CA ASN A 137 -8.16 14.42 -14.70
C ASN A 137 -6.87 15.15 -15.16
N GLN A 138 -5.63 14.73 -14.81
CA GLN A 138 -4.41 15.31 -15.41
C GLN A 138 -3.41 14.28 -15.95
N GLU A 139 -3.75 13.70 -17.09
CA GLU A 139 -3.14 12.51 -17.72
C GLU A 139 -1.61 12.51 -17.87
N LYS A 140 -0.92 13.66 -17.91
CA LYS A 140 0.52 13.69 -18.27
C LYS A 140 1.50 13.63 -17.09
N ASN A 141 1.10 14.09 -15.90
CA ASN A 141 1.95 14.05 -14.70
C ASN A 141 1.52 12.97 -13.70
N PHE A 142 0.30 12.43 -13.84
CA PHE A 142 -0.23 11.48 -12.87
C PHE A 142 0.54 10.16 -12.82
N ALA A 143 0.83 9.51 -13.95
CA ALA A 143 1.52 8.22 -13.96
C ALA A 143 2.88 8.21 -13.21
N LYS A 144 3.53 9.38 -13.09
CA LYS A 144 4.83 9.51 -12.40
C LYS A 144 4.73 9.64 -10.88
N TYR A 145 3.75 10.39 -10.36
CA TYR A 145 3.62 10.67 -8.91
C TYR A 145 2.67 9.71 -8.19
N LEU A 146 1.75 9.11 -8.95
CA LEU A 146 0.69 8.24 -8.45
C LEU A 146 1.19 6.97 -7.73
N PRO A 147 2.27 6.32 -8.17
CA PRO A 147 2.82 5.16 -7.48
C PRO A 147 3.49 5.53 -6.16
N GLY A 148 4.05 6.75 -6.05
CA GLY A 148 4.56 7.29 -4.80
C GLY A 148 3.45 7.57 -3.78
N LYS A 149 2.31 8.11 -4.24
CA LYS A 149 1.12 8.28 -3.41
C LYS A 149 0.53 6.93 -2.96
N LEU A 150 0.49 5.94 -3.85
CA LEU A 150 0.07 4.58 -3.52
C LEU A 150 0.97 3.97 -2.44
N LEU A 151 2.29 4.11 -2.61
CA LEU A 151 3.26 3.62 -1.62
C LEU A 151 3.06 4.32 -0.28
N ALA A 152 2.95 5.65 -0.25
CA ALA A 152 2.72 6.41 0.98
C ALA A 152 1.36 6.08 1.66
N GLY A 153 0.33 5.76 0.87
CA GLY A 153 -0.97 5.30 1.39
C GLY A 153 -0.88 3.90 1.99
N LEU A 154 -0.18 2.98 1.33
CA LEU A 154 0.04 1.62 1.82
C LEU A 154 0.96 1.60 3.06
N THR A 155 2.04 2.38 3.10
CA THR A 155 2.94 2.45 4.26
C THR A 155 2.17 2.85 5.51
N THR A 156 1.37 3.92 5.43
CA THR A 156 0.58 4.42 6.55
C THR A 156 -0.55 3.46 6.93
N LEU A 157 -1.11 2.71 5.97
CA LEU A 157 -2.06 1.64 6.24
C LEU A 157 -1.44 0.51 7.07
N PHE A 158 -0.25 0.02 6.69
CA PHE A 158 0.44 -1.03 7.43
C PHE A 158 0.80 -0.58 8.85
N VAL A 159 1.30 0.64 9.01
CA VAL A 159 1.56 1.23 10.33
C VAL A 159 0.28 1.25 11.17
N SER A 160 -0.85 1.64 10.57
CA SER A 160 -2.15 1.65 11.23
C SER A 160 -2.58 0.25 11.71
N ILE A 161 -2.46 -0.77 10.86
CA ILE A 161 -2.79 -2.17 11.21
C ILE A 161 -1.92 -2.65 12.38
N LEU A 162 -0.60 -2.44 12.32
CA LEU A 162 0.30 -2.82 13.40
C LEU A 162 -0.03 -2.11 14.71
N ALA A 163 -0.35 -0.81 14.63
CA ALA A 163 -0.71 -0.02 15.80
C ALA A 163 -2.05 -0.48 16.42
N VAL A 164 -3.05 -0.84 15.62
CA VAL A 164 -4.30 -1.44 16.12
C VAL A 164 -4.05 -2.78 16.81
N LEU A 165 -3.18 -3.63 16.25
CA LEU A 165 -2.83 -4.91 16.88
C LEU A 165 -2.16 -4.70 18.25
N VAL A 166 -1.21 -3.76 18.34
CA VAL A 166 -0.56 -3.41 19.62
C VAL A 166 -1.58 -2.86 20.62
N SER A 167 -2.45 -1.94 20.18
CA SER A 167 -3.52 -1.37 21.01
C SER A 167 -4.43 -2.47 21.55
N PHE A 168 -4.91 -3.35 20.68
CA PHE A 168 -5.79 -4.46 21.05
C PHE A 168 -5.13 -5.39 22.07
N CYS A 169 -3.88 -5.83 21.84
CA CYS A 169 -3.12 -6.64 22.79
C CYS A 169 -2.98 -5.95 24.16
N SER A 170 -2.70 -4.65 24.16
CA SER A 170 -2.49 -3.87 25.38
C SER A 170 -3.80 -3.65 26.17
N ALA A 171 -4.91 -3.38 25.48
CA ALA A 171 -6.23 -3.26 26.09
C ALA A 171 -6.69 -4.60 26.69
N HIS A 172 -6.54 -5.68 25.92
CA HIS A 172 -7.03 -6.99 26.30
C HIS A 172 -6.20 -7.65 27.42
N PHE A 173 -4.95 -7.21 27.63
CA PHE A 173 -4.17 -7.55 28.83
C PHE A 173 -4.95 -7.24 30.12
N PHE A 174 -5.70 -6.14 30.15
CA PHE A 174 -6.54 -5.78 31.31
C PHE A 174 -7.77 -6.68 31.47
N VAL A 175 -8.31 -7.20 30.38
CA VAL A 175 -9.47 -8.12 30.37
C VAL A 175 -9.03 -9.53 30.82
N LEU A 176 -7.87 -10.00 30.37
CA LEU A 176 -7.36 -11.34 30.68
C LEU A 176 -6.99 -11.54 32.15
N GLN A 177 -6.61 -10.45 32.86
CA GLN A 177 -6.28 -10.53 34.28
C GLN A 177 -7.46 -10.93 35.18
N LYS A 178 -8.70 -10.95 34.66
CA LYS A 178 -9.89 -10.83 35.50
C LYS A 178 -11.01 -11.86 35.30
N GLU A 179 -10.84 -13.00 34.59
CA GLU A 179 -11.61 -14.28 34.76
C GLU A 179 -11.82 -15.18 33.48
N LEU A 180 -11.48 -14.79 32.25
CA LEU A 180 -11.93 -15.54 31.04
C LEU A 180 -10.83 -16.13 30.13
N ARG A 181 -9.76 -16.67 30.71
CA ARG A 181 -8.58 -17.17 29.95
C ARG A 181 -8.90 -18.29 28.94
N MET A 182 -9.85 -19.17 29.26
CA MET A 182 -10.17 -20.36 28.44
C MET A 182 -11.08 -20.04 27.23
N TYR A 183 -11.97 -19.04 27.36
CA TYR A 183 -12.87 -18.59 26.29
C TYR A 183 -12.25 -17.49 25.40
N ALA A 184 -11.26 -16.76 25.90
CA ALA A 184 -10.60 -15.69 25.14
C ALA A 184 -9.77 -16.20 23.95
N LEU A 185 -9.18 -17.40 24.05
CA LEU A 185 -8.29 -17.99 23.04
C LEU A 185 -8.98 -18.23 21.67
N PRO A 186 -10.13 -18.92 21.58
CA PRO A 186 -10.82 -19.10 20.30
C PRO A 186 -11.35 -17.80 19.70
N ILE A 187 -11.78 -16.85 20.54
CA ILE A 187 -12.20 -15.51 20.09
C ILE A 187 -11.01 -14.76 19.49
N TYR A 188 -9.84 -14.81 20.13
CA TYR A 188 -8.60 -14.22 19.60
C TYR A 188 -8.21 -14.78 18.25
N VAL A 189 -8.25 -16.11 18.11
CA VAL A 189 -7.95 -16.76 16.83
C VAL A 189 -8.96 -16.29 15.77
N ALA A 190 -10.26 -16.28 16.08
CA ALA A 190 -11.29 -15.83 15.15
C ALA A 190 -11.16 -14.35 14.74
N THR A 191 -10.76 -13.45 15.66
CA THR A 191 -10.64 -12.01 15.39
C THR A 191 -9.29 -11.64 14.75
N CYS A 192 -8.19 -12.31 15.09
CA CYS A 192 -6.87 -12.05 14.50
C CYS A 192 -6.70 -12.70 13.13
N LEU A 193 -7.40 -13.80 12.84
CA LEU A 193 -7.27 -14.52 11.58
C LEU A 193 -7.55 -13.63 10.34
N PRO A 194 -8.65 -12.86 10.26
CA PRO A 194 -8.91 -11.99 9.10
C PRO A 194 -7.85 -10.89 8.93
N VAL A 195 -7.39 -10.31 10.05
CA VAL A 195 -6.40 -9.21 10.06
C VAL A 195 -5.03 -9.71 9.62
N THR A 196 -4.60 -10.87 10.13
CA THR A 196 -3.33 -11.49 9.76
C THR A 196 -3.34 -12.00 8.32
N LEU A 197 -4.42 -12.65 7.87
CA LEU A 197 -4.57 -13.07 6.48
C LEU A 197 -4.54 -11.88 5.52
N PHE A 198 -5.21 -10.77 5.86
CA PHE A 198 -5.18 -9.56 5.05
C PHE A 198 -3.77 -8.94 4.99
N ALA A 199 -3.07 -8.86 6.12
CA ALA A 199 -1.70 -8.36 6.18
C ALA A 199 -0.74 -9.23 5.34
N ILE A 200 -0.85 -10.56 5.42
CA ILE A 200 -0.06 -11.50 4.63
C ILE A 200 -0.39 -11.37 3.14
N ALA A 201 -1.66 -11.21 2.76
CA ALA A 201 -2.05 -11.07 1.36
C ALA A 201 -1.57 -9.75 0.72
N GLN A 202 -1.48 -8.66 1.50
CA GLN A 202 -1.07 -7.34 1.00
C GLN A 202 0.46 -7.11 1.07
N LEU A 203 1.18 -7.88 1.89
CA LEU A 203 2.64 -7.79 2.04
C LEU A 203 3.43 -7.97 0.73
N PRO A 204 3.13 -8.97 -0.13
CA PRO A 204 3.82 -9.14 -1.41
C PRO A 204 3.71 -7.90 -2.29
N LEU A 205 2.51 -7.30 -2.37
CA LEU A 205 2.28 -6.08 -3.14
C LEU A 205 3.15 -4.91 -2.65
N TYR A 206 3.27 -4.77 -1.33
CA TYR A 206 4.06 -3.72 -0.70
C TYR A 206 5.56 -3.90 -0.96
N VAL A 207 6.08 -5.12 -0.80
CA VAL A 207 7.47 -5.46 -1.07
C VAL A 207 7.80 -5.21 -2.55
N ASP A 208 6.93 -5.61 -3.46
CA ASP A 208 7.13 -5.40 -4.89
C ASP A 208 7.08 -3.92 -5.28
N LEU A 209 6.24 -3.11 -4.63
CA LEU A 209 6.21 -1.66 -4.85
C LEU A 209 7.49 -0.98 -4.35
N ILE A 210 8.04 -1.40 -3.20
CA ILE A 210 9.35 -0.94 -2.72
C ILE A 210 10.44 -1.36 -3.71
N TRP A 211 10.45 -2.63 -4.12
CA TRP A 211 11.42 -3.16 -5.07
C TRP A 211 11.40 -2.38 -6.39
N VAL A 212 10.23 -2.19 -7.00
CA VAL A 212 10.08 -1.43 -8.26
C VAL A 212 10.50 0.03 -8.06
N THR A 213 10.21 0.64 -6.92
CA THR A 213 10.55 2.05 -6.66
C THR A 213 12.06 2.25 -6.52
N PHE A 214 12.74 1.42 -5.70
CA PHE A 214 14.14 1.57 -5.35
C PHE A 214 15.12 0.85 -6.29
N SER A 215 14.67 -0.14 -7.05
CA SER A 215 15.51 -0.80 -8.04
C SER A 215 15.98 0.21 -9.09
N LYS A 216 17.30 0.44 -9.11
CA LYS A 216 18.00 1.03 -10.24
C LYS A 216 18.21 -0.09 -11.25
N VAL A 217 17.16 -0.34 -12.06
CA VAL A 217 17.12 -1.21 -13.25
C VAL A 217 18.30 -2.20 -13.37
N PRO A 218 18.15 -3.48 -12.98
CA PRO A 218 19.15 -4.52 -13.23
C PRO A 218 19.12 -5.08 -14.65
N GLN A 219 20.25 -5.68 -15.04
CA GLN A 219 20.69 -6.01 -16.40
C GLN A 219 19.76 -6.92 -17.21
N PRO A 220 19.80 -6.82 -18.57
CA PRO A 220 19.09 -7.73 -19.45
C PRO A 220 19.44 -9.19 -19.13
N PRO A 221 18.56 -10.15 -19.50
CA PRO A 221 18.83 -11.56 -19.27
C PRO A 221 20.19 -11.90 -19.86
N LEU A 222 21.01 -12.69 -19.17
CA LEU A 222 22.04 -13.44 -19.86
C LEU A 222 21.30 -14.27 -20.89
N GLU A 223 21.55 -14.00 -22.18
CA GLU A 223 21.23 -14.95 -23.22
C GLU A 223 21.88 -16.27 -22.79
N ASP A 224 21.05 -17.27 -22.47
CA ASP A 224 21.53 -18.64 -22.42
C ASP A 224 21.92 -18.96 -23.86
N ASN A 225 23.21 -18.82 -24.14
CA ASN A 225 23.81 -19.30 -25.37
C ASN A 225 23.72 -20.82 -25.33
N ALA A 226 22.71 -21.37 -26.01
CA ALA A 226 22.61 -22.78 -26.35
C ALA A 226 22.10 -22.91 -27.80
#